data_AF-A0A668AVX3-F1
#
_entry.id   AF-A0A668AVX3-F1
#
_cell.length_a   1.000
_cell.length_b   1.000
_cell.length_c   1.000
_cell.angle_alpha   90.00
_cell.angle_beta   90.00
_cell.angle_gamma   90.00
#
_symmetry.space_group_name_H-M   'P 1'
#
loop_
_entity.id
_entity.type
_entity.pdbx_description
1 polymer ?
#
loop_
_entity_poly.entity_id
_entity_poly.type
_entity_poly.pdbx_seq_one_letter_code
_entity_poly.pdbx_strand_id
1 'polypeptide(L)'
;MPKKAAKKGGGGKVSRLTEEERLLLLQQRAQAEEEQARRKEEMLNKFLKDKLQKEERNTVVNLLKVNQGWRSILRQTKSVELQRDVAELRQSFERTLDCKDSIIKSLCVLHDLSEADEQAMRARRSHLQCLERLQALHQHRLAELQQQWSSSLQQLSKDFNSDRWQVALQQQQCEYLQDVCCAMQQQHSALETEAQEEYQSSCDGIKNRVPFFHWHSFALTSALDLVCDMRAKLGFGQREAEVLAGGLAARRDEIAQGTRQLQTQITQNHLAARRRLAELCTRSTAATKRLQSIIAKGEKILRLAEMCRKLESQHEKVLPFFTSSLTAEEQSQVGQRALELPLNCVSLLQDMQNYADLERFWQRHNKVVLDVQNLKQDKKLLMAERQQLQALLQQHVNSFSVSKETPDHTSQTSRLLLVSKPSIATTMAAGRQGKRHTVIEAAHVKQYAL
;
A
#
# COMPACT_ATOMS: atom_id res chain seq x y z
N MET A 1 -12.70 52.59 -114.30
CA MET A 1 -13.18 53.75 -115.08
C MET A 1 -12.27 54.95 -114.82
N PRO A 2 -11.44 55.37 -115.80
CA PRO A 2 -10.91 56.72 -115.90
C PRO A 2 -11.75 57.56 -116.89
N LYS A 3 -11.65 58.89 -116.84
CA LYS A 3 -11.88 59.82 -117.98
C LYS A 3 -11.35 61.20 -117.56
N LYS A 4 -10.12 61.57 -117.93
CA LYS A 4 -9.72 62.31 -119.16
C LYS A 4 -10.41 63.66 -119.32
N ALA A 5 -9.63 64.74 -119.20
CA ALA A 5 -9.88 65.99 -119.88
C ALA A 5 -9.05 66.03 -121.19
N ALA A 6 -9.67 66.46 -122.28
CA ALA A 6 -9.00 67.11 -123.41
C ALA A 6 -8.93 68.62 -123.08
N LYS A 7 -8.07 69.48 -123.64
CA LYS A 7 -7.39 69.47 -124.95
C LYS A 7 -6.35 70.60 -124.99
N LYS A 8 -5.25 70.39 -125.76
CA LYS A 8 -4.29 71.33 -126.44
C LYS A 8 -4.10 72.77 -125.87
N GLY A 9 -2.91 73.36 -125.76
CA GLY A 9 -1.59 73.07 -126.31
C GLY A 9 -0.88 74.37 -126.77
N GLY A 10 0.42 74.51 -126.46
CA GLY A 10 1.34 75.58 -126.90
C GLY A 10 1.79 76.50 -125.75
N GLY A 11 3.07 76.80 -125.49
CA GLY A 11 4.34 76.40 -126.09
C GLY A 11 5.47 77.26 -125.49
N GLY A 12 6.61 76.62 -125.17
CA GLY A 12 7.99 77.14 -125.23
C GLY A 12 8.43 78.35 -124.39
N LYS A 13 9.36 78.11 -123.43
CA LYS A 13 10.59 78.93 -123.26
C LYS A 13 11.60 78.27 -122.27
N VAL A 14 12.36 77.27 -122.72
CA VAL A 14 13.67 76.94 -122.14
C VAL A 14 14.60 76.49 -123.27
N SER A 15 15.12 77.47 -124.00
CA SER A 15 16.20 77.32 -124.98
C SER A 15 17.44 78.03 -124.42
N ARG A 16 18.56 77.28 -124.32
CA ARG A 16 19.87 77.61 -123.69
C ARG A 16 19.90 77.55 -122.14
N LEU A 17 20.25 76.38 -121.61
CA LEU A 17 21.04 76.22 -120.38
C LEU A 17 22.26 75.35 -120.73
N THR A 18 23.44 75.66 -120.21
CA THR A 18 24.68 74.89 -120.47
C THR A 18 24.61 73.50 -119.82
N GLU A 19 25.39 72.55 -120.35
CA GLU A 19 25.42 71.16 -119.88
C GLU A 19 25.75 71.06 -118.37
N GLU A 20 26.52 72.02 -117.86
CA GLU A 20 26.85 72.21 -116.45
C GLU A 20 25.65 72.59 -115.58
N GLU A 21 24.75 73.47 -116.05
CA GLU A 21 23.55 73.89 -115.31
C GLU A 21 22.52 72.75 -115.19
N ARG A 22 22.47 71.84 -116.17
CA ARG A 22 21.64 70.61 -116.10
C ARG A 22 22.20 69.59 -115.11
N LEU A 23 23.52 69.42 -115.06
CA LEU A 23 24.19 68.54 -114.10
C LEU A 23 24.03 69.07 -112.66
N LEU A 24 24.12 70.40 -112.46
CA LEU A 24 23.87 71.04 -111.17
C LEU A 24 22.43 70.86 -110.69
N LEU A 25 21.44 70.98 -111.57
CA LEU A 25 20.03 70.70 -111.24
C LEU A 25 19.81 69.22 -110.88
N LEU A 26 20.45 68.29 -111.58
CA LEU A 26 20.41 66.86 -111.24
C LEU A 26 21.09 66.58 -109.89
N GLN A 27 22.21 67.23 -109.60
CA GLN A 27 22.94 67.12 -108.33
C GLN A 27 22.14 67.70 -107.16
N GLN A 28 21.54 68.88 -107.33
CA GLN A 28 20.65 69.48 -106.32
C GLN A 28 19.41 68.60 -106.07
N ARG A 29 18.88 67.95 -107.11
CA ARG A 29 17.77 67.01 -106.98
C ARG A 29 18.17 65.74 -106.25
N ALA A 30 19.34 65.17 -106.55
CA ALA A 30 19.87 64.00 -105.85
C ALA A 30 20.18 64.30 -104.37
N GLN A 31 20.76 65.46 -104.07
CA GLN A 31 21.00 65.93 -102.70
C GLN A 31 19.67 66.16 -101.94
N ALA A 32 18.66 66.75 -102.59
CA ALA A 32 17.34 66.90 -102.00
C ALA A 32 16.64 65.54 -101.77
N GLU A 33 16.79 64.57 -102.67
CA GLU A 33 16.25 63.22 -102.52
C GLU A 33 16.97 62.45 -101.40
N GLU A 34 18.29 62.58 -101.27
CA GLU A 34 19.07 61.97 -100.18
C GLU A 34 18.75 62.60 -98.82
N GLU A 35 18.61 63.93 -98.75
CA GLU A 35 18.14 64.59 -97.53
C GLU A 35 16.70 64.20 -97.18
N GLN A 36 15.81 64.05 -98.16
CA GLN A 36 14.47 63.53 -97.94
C GLN A 36 14.50 62.08 -97.46
N ALA A 37 15.41 61.24 -97.97
CA ALA A 37 15.60 59.86 -97.51
C ALA A 37 16.12 59.82 -96.07
N ARG A 38 17.14 60.61 -95.73
CA ARG A 38 17.65 60.76 -94.36
C ARG A 38 16.58 61.27 -93.40
N ARG A 39 15.80 62.27 -93.79
CA ARG A 39 14.66 62.76 -92.99
C ARG A 39 13.60 61.67 -92.80
N LYS A 40 13.32 60.86 -93.81
CA LYS A 40 12.40 59.69 -93.69
C LYS A 40 12.96 58.63 -92.76
N GLU A 41 14.25 58.31 -92.85
CA GLU A 41 14.94 57.35 -91.96
C GLU A 41 14.96 57.83 -90.51
N GLU A 42 15.25 59.11 -90.27
CA GLU A 42 15.20 59.71 -88.94
C GLU A 42 13.77 59.70 -88.37
N MET A 43 12.76 60.00 -89.19
CA MET A 43 11.36 59.90 -88.78
C MET A 43 10.97 58.46 -88.45
N LEU A 44 11.42 57.48 -89.24
CA LEU A 44 11.18 56.06 -88.99
C LEU A 44 11.87 55.57 -87.71
N ASN A 45 13.14 55.94 -87.51
CA ASN A 45 13.90 55.57 -86.31
C ASN A 45 13.30 56.18 -85.03
N LYS A 46 12.82 57.43 -85.08
CA LYS A 46 12.08 58.06 -83.98
C LYS A 46 10.79 57.28 -83.69
N PHE A 47 10.03 56.94 -84.72
CA PHE A 47 8.80 56.14 -84.58
C PHE A 47 9.05 54.75 -83.97
N LEU A 48 10.11 54.05 -84.40
CA LEU A 48 10.47 52.74 -83.87
C LEU A 48 10.94 52.81 -82.41
N LYS A 49 11.74 53.82 -82.03
CA LYS A 49 12.12 54.06 -80.63
C LYS A 49 10.91 54.33 -79.75
N ASP A 50 9.97 55.16 -80.21
CA ASP A 50 8.74 55.45 -79.47
C ASP A 50 7.85 54.21 -79.32
N LYS A 51 7.81 53.33 -80.33
CA LYS A 51 7.11 52.04 -80.28
C LYS A 51 7.77 51.10 -79.28
N LEU A 52 9.10 50.98 -79.31
CA LEU A 52 9.85 50.16 -78.36
C LEU A 52 9.63 50.61 -76.92
N GLN A 53 9.77 51.92 -76.63
CA GLN A 53 9.53 52.46 -75.29
C GLN A 53 8.08 52.25 -74.82
N LYS A 54 7.11 52.32 -75.72
CA LYS A 54 5.70 52.01 -75.40
C LYS A 54 5.53 50.53 -75.05
N GLU A 55 6.15 49.63 -75.81
CA GLU A 55 6.13 48.20 -75.50
C GLU A 55 6.83 47.92 -74.16
N GLU A 56 8.00 48.49 -73.90
CA GLU A 56 8.71 48.34 -72.61
C GLU A 56 7.83 48.81 -71.43
N ARG A 57 7.22 49.99 -71.53
CA ARG A 57 6.27 50.47 -70.50
C ARG A 57 5.06 49.54 -70.36
N ASN A 58 4.52 49.03 -71.47
CA ASN A 58 3.43 48.06 -71.46
C ASN A 58 3.83 46.75 -70.79
N THR A 59 5.05 46.24 -71.02
CA THR A 59 5.52 45.00 -70.40
C THR A 59 5.62 45.11 -68.88
N VAL A 60 6.13 46.23 -68.35
CA VAL A 60 6.20 46.47 -66.90
C VAL A 60 4.81 46.50 -66.28
N VAL A 61 3.86 47.21 -66.90
CA VAL A 61 2.47 47.28 -66.44
C VAL A 61 1.79 45.91 -66.54
N ASN A 62 2.01 45.17 -67.63
CA ASN A 62 1.47 43.83 -67.83
C ASN A 62 2.02 42.85 -66.79
N LEU A 63 3.31 42.91 -66.45
CA LEU A 63 3.91 42.09 -65.41
C LEU A 63 3.27 42.37 -64.04
N LEU A 64 3.05 43.64 -63.70
CA LEU A 64 2.36 44.02 -62.46
C LEU A 64 0.92 43.49 -62.41
N LYS A 65 0.18 43.58 -63.52
CA LYS A 65 -1.18 43.02 -63.65
C LYS A 65 -1.19 41.51 -63.47
N VAL A 66 -0.26 40.81 -64.13
CA VAL A 66 -0.11 39.35 -64.00
C VAL A 66 0.23 38.97 -62.56
N ASN A 67 1.19 39.66 -61.94
CA ASN A 67 1.56 39.43 -60.53
C ASN A 67 0.41 39.72 -59.56
N GLN A 68 -0.39 40.76 -59.81
CA GLN A 68 -1.58 41.05 -59.03
C GLN A 68 -2.64 39.94 -59.19
N GLY A 69 -2.82 39.42 -60.40
CA GLY A 69 -3.66 38.25 -60.68
C GLY A 69 -3.20 37.02 -59.90
N TRP A 70 -1.91 36.68 -59.97
CA TRP A 70 -1.34 35.55 -59.21
C TRP A 70 -1.49 35.73 -57.71
N ARG A 71 -1.22 36.91 -57.16
CA ARG A 71 -1.41 37.20 -55.73
C ARG A 71 -2.87 37.06 -55.32
N SER A 72 -3.81 37.46 -56.17
CA SER A 72 -5.24 37.29 -55.91
C SER A 72 -5.60 35.81 -55.84
N ILE A 73 -5.20 35.04 -56.85
CA ILE A 73 -5.46 33.59 -56.93
C ILE A 73 -4.84 32.86 -55.75
N LEU A 74 -3.57 33.11 -55.44
CA LEU A 74 -2.85 32.47 -54.34
C LEU A 74 -3.47 32.80 -52.97
N ARG A 75 -3.86 34.07 -52.73
CA ARG A 75 -4.55 34.45 -51.49
C ARG A 75 -5.91 33.78 -51.37
N GLN A 76 -6.67 33.72 -52.46
CA GLN A 76 -7.98 33.08 -52.46
C GLN A 76 -7.86 31.58 -52.20
N THR A 77 -6.91 30.92 -52.87
CA THR A 77 -6.63 29.49 -52.68
C THR A 77 -6.17 29.22 -51.25
N LYS A 78 -5.22 30.01 -50.73
CA LYS A 78 -4.71 29.81 -49.37
C LYS A 78 -5.74 30.12 -48.29
N SER A 79 -6.60 31.12 -48.51
CA SER A 79 -7.72 31.44 -47.60
C SER A 79 -8.66 30.25 -47.47
N VAL A 80 -9.01 29.60 -48.59
CA VAL A 80 -9.87 28.41 -48.59
C VAL A 80 -9.20 27.22 -47.90
N GLU A 81 -7.91 26.99 -48.13
CA GLU A 81 -7.14 25.96 -47.40
C GLU A 81 -7.17 26.21 -45.89
N LEU A 82 -6.81 27.42 -45.43
CA LEU A 82 -6.80 27.76 -44.01
C LEU A 82 -8.18 27.64 -43.38
N GLN A 83 -9.24 28.00 -44.10
CA GLN A 83 -10.61 27.82 -43.63
C GLN A 83 -10.96 26.34 -43.44
N ARG A 84 -10.49 25.46 -44.32
CA ARG A 84 -10.65 24.00 -44.17
C ARG A 84 -9.86 23.48 -42.97
N ASP A 85 -8.59 23.84 -42.84
CA ASP A 85 -7.74 23.41 -41.73
C ASP A 85 -8.34 23.84 -40.37
N VAL A 86 -8.86 25.07 -40.27
CA VAL A 86 -9.52 25.57 -39.06
C VAL A 86 -10.81 24.79 -38.76
N ALA A 87 -11.59 24.43 -39.79
CA ALA A 87 -12.80 23.64 -39.60
C ALA A 87 -12.48 22.21 -39.13
N GLU A 88 -11.45 21.58 -39.70
CA GLU A 88 -10.98 20.25 -39.29
C GLU A 88 -10.46 20.26 -37.84
N LEU A 89 -9.64 21.24 -37.49
CA LEU A 89 -9.16 21.42 -36.11
C LEU A 89 -10.32 21.63 -35.15
N ARG A 90 -11.28 22.50 -35.49
CA ARG A 90 -12.47 22.73 -34.67
C ARG A 90 -13.25 21.44 -34.43
N GLN A 91 -13.49 20.65 -35.48
CA GLN A 91 -14.19 19.38 -35.35
C GLN A 91 -13.42 18.38 -34.49
N SER A 92 -12.08 18.36 -34.59
CA SER A 92 -11.24 17.50 -33.74
C SER A 92 -11.31 17.91 -32.26
N PHE A 93 -11.35 19.21 -31.98
CA PHE A 93 -11.49 19.74 -30.63
C PHE A 93 -12.88 19.44 -30.05
N GLU A 94 -13.96 19.67 -30.82
CA GLU A 94 -15.33 19.36 -30.39
C GLU A 94 -15.48 17.88 -30.02
N ARG A 95 -14.99 16.95 -30.86
CA ARG A 95 -14.98 15.51 -30.52
C ARG A 95 -14.21 15.19 -29.24
N THR A 96 -13.07 15.86 -29.03
CA THR A 96 -12.23 15.64 -27.85
C THR A 96 -12.93 16.16 -26.59
N LEU A 97 -13.62 17.29 -26.69
CA LEU A 97 -14.44 17.85 -25.62
C LEU A 97 -15.62 16.93 -25.31
N ASP A 98 -16.35 16.47 -26.32
CA ASP A 98 -17.47 15.54 -26.13
C ASP A 98 -17.03 14.23 -25.46
N CYS A 99 -15.88 13.68 -25.86
CA CYS A 99 -15.31 12.50 -25.20
C CYS A 99 -14.98 12.78 -23.73
N LYS A 100 -14.36 13.92 -23.42
CA LYS A 100 -14.03 14.33 -22.05
C LYS A 100 -15.28 14.58 -21.22
N ASP A 101 -16.28 15.26 -21.76
CA ASP A 101 -17.55 15.53 -21.10
C ASP A 101 -18.34 14.24 -20.87
N SER A 102 -18.26 13.27 -21.78
CA SER A 102 -18.83 11.94 -21.57
C SER A 102 -18.12 11.18 -20.45
N ILE A 103 -16.78 11.29 -20.35
CA ILE A 103 -16.02 10.67 -19.25
C ILE A 103 -16.35 11.35 -17.92
N ILE A 104 -16.44 12.69 -17.89
CA ILE A 104 -16.82 13.42 -16.68
C ILE A 104 -18.25 13.05 -16.28
N LYS A 105 -19.18 13.03 -17.23
CA LYS A 105 -20.56 12.57 -16.96
C LYS A 105 -20.56 11.11 -16.52
N SER A 106 -19.75 10.23 -17.10
CA SER A 106 -19.59 8.86 -16.61
C SER A 106 -19.14 8.88 -15.15
N LEU A 107 -18.02 9.51 -14.81
CA LEU A 107 -17.49 9.49 -13.44
C LEU A 107 -18.38 10.23 -12.41
N CYS A 108 -19.11 11.26 -12.83
CA CYS A 108 -19.95 12.08 -11.95
C CYS A 108 -21.41 11.61 -11.89
N VAL A 109 -21.97 11.13 -13.01
CA VAL A 109 -23.38 10.71 -13.16
C VAL A 109 -23.53 9.19 -13.05
N LEU A 110 -22.57 8.40 -13.56
CA LEU A 110 -22.48 7.01 -13.10
C LEU A 110 -21.93 7.08 -11.68
N HIS A 111 -22.90 6.93 -10.80
CA HIS A 111 -22.90 6.30 -9.50
C HIS A 111 -21.53 5.96 -8.88
N ASP A 112 -20.49 5.48 -9.57
CA ASP A 112 -19.13 5.16 -9.10
C ASP A 112 -18.58 6.03 -7.95
N LEU A 113 -18.52 7.38 -8.10
CA LEU A 113 -18.04 8.25 -7.00
C LEU A 113 -19.00 8.24 -5.80
N SER A 114 -20.31 8.30 -6.07
CA SER A 114 -21.36 8.18 -5.05
C SER A 114 -21.37 6.79 -4.39
N GLU A 115 -21.13 5.72 -5.14
CA GLU A 115 -21.07 4.32 -4.72
C GLU A 115 -19.86 4.12 -3.82
N ALA A 116 -18.70 4.66 -4.22
CA ALA A 116 -17.47 4.61 -3.44
C ALA A 116 -17.65 5.35 -2.11
N ASP A 117 -18.26 6.54 -2.13
CA ASP A 117 -18.57 7.30 -0.92
C ASP A 117 -19.57 6.55 -0.02
N GLU A 118 -20.63 5.97 -0.59
CA GLU A 118 -21.59 5.17 0.17
C GLU A 118 -20.96 3.90 0.75
N GLN A 119 -20.09 3.21 0.01
CA GLN A 119 -19.35 2.03 0.47
C GLN A 119 -18.40 2.41 1.62
N ALA A 120 -17.68 3.52 1.51
CA ALA A 120 -16.82 4.03 2.58
C ALA A 120 -17.63 4.38 3.84
N MET A 121 -18.79 5.02 3.67
CA MET A 121 -19.71 5.33 4.78
C MET A 121 -20.26 4.06 5.43
N ARG A 122 -20.65 3.04 4.64
CA ARG A 122 -21.11 1.74 5.17
C ARG A 122 -20.00 1.02 5.94
N ALA A 123 -18.79 0.96 5.39
CA ALA A 123 -17.64 0.37 6.07
C ALA A 123 -17.34 1.07 7.40
N ARG A 124 -17.33 2.40 7.41
CA ARG A 124 -17.13 3.20 8.62
C ARG A 124 -18.21 2.93 9.68
N ARG A 125 -19.48 2.89 9.28
CA ARG A 125 -20.59 2.57 10.20
C ARG A 125 -20.43 1.17 10.80
N SER A 126 -20.08 0.17 9.99
CA SER A 126 -19.87 -1.20 10.48
C SER A 126 -18.71 -1.30 11.48
N HIS A 127 -17.62 -0.58 11.23
CA HIS A 127 -16.48 -0.52 12.14
C HIS A 127 -16.84 0.18 13.46
N LEU A 128 -17.57 1.29 13.40
CA LEU A 128 -18.05 1.97 14.61
C LEU A 128 -18.96 1.05 15.44
N GLN A 129 -19.86 0.29 14.82
CA GLN A 129 -20.68 -0.69 15.53
C GLN A 129 -19.84 -1.79 16.19
N CYS A 130 -18.76 -2.24 15.55
CA CYS A 130 -17.84 -3.20 16.14
C CYS A 130 -17.13 -2.60 17.37
N LEU A 131 -16.68 -1.35 17.28
CA LEU A 131 -16.07 -0.64 18.40
C LEU A 131 -17.07 -0.43 19.55
N GLU A 132 -18.31 -0.07 19.26
CA GLU A 132 -19.37 0.09 20.27
C GLU A 132 -19.64 -1.23 21.00
N ARG A 133 -19.71 -2.36 20.28
CA ARG A 133 -19.86 -3.69 20.89
C ARG A 133 -18.67 -4.03 21.79
N LEU A 134 -17.46 -3.74 21.35
CA LEU A 134 -16.24 -3.98 22.13
C LEU A 134 -16.20 -3.10 23.38
N GLN A 135 -16.58 -1.82 23.25
CA GLN A 135 -16.71 -0.89 24.37
C GLN A 135 -17.75 -1.39 25.38
N ALA A 136 -18.92 -1.84 24.92
CA ALA A 136 -19.96 -2.41 25.79
C ALA A 136 -19.46 -3.66 26.55
N LEU A 137 -18.71 -4.55 25.89
CA LEU A 137 -18.09 -5.71 26.54
C LEU A 137 -17.09 -5.29 27.62
N HIS A 138 -16.27 -4.27 27.36
CA HIS A 138 -15.33 -3.76 28.36
C HIS A 138 -16.05 -3.10 29.54
N GLN A 139 -17.09 -2.32 29.28
CA GLN A 139 -17.92 -1.70 30.33
C GLN A 139 -18.58 -2.77 31.21
N HIS A 140 -19.11 -3.84 30.60
CA HIS A 140 -19.67 -4.97 31.33
C HIS A 140 -18.64 -5.64 32.24
N ARG A 141 -17.47 -6.00 31.69
CA ARG A 141 -16.38 -6.63 32.47
C ARG A 141 -15.90 -5.74 33.62
N LEU A 142 -15.80 -4.43 33.40
CA LEU A 142 -15.44 -3.48 34.44
C LEU A 142 -16.51 -3.42 35.54
N ALA A 143 -17.79 -3.41 35.17
CA ALA A 143 -18.88 -3.44 36.12
C ALA A 143 -18.89 -4.74 36.96
N GLU A 144 -18.68 -5.90 36.33
CA GLU A 144 -18.56 -7.19 37.02
C GLU A 144 -17.37 -7.20 38.00
N LEU A 145 -16.20 -6.74 37.58
CA LEU A 145 -15.02 -6.64 38.45
C LEU A 145 -15.27 -5.71 39.64
N GLN A 146 -15.96 -4.58 39.41
CA GLN A 146 -16.29 -3.64 40.47
C GLN A 146 -17.33 -4.22 41.45
N GLN A 147 -18.30 -4.99 40.94
CA GLN A 147 -19.24 -5.73 41.78
C GLN A 147 -18.54 -6.83 42.61
N GLN A 148 -17.62 -7.59 42.01
CA GLN A 148 -16.84 -8.59 42.72
C GLN A 148 -15.94 -7.98 43.80
N TRP A 149 -15.30 -6.84 43.49
CA TRP A 149 -14.49 -6.11 44.45
C TRP A 149 -15.32 -5.62 45.64
N SER A 150 -16.45 -4.96 45.37
CA SER A 150 -17.34 -4.43 46.41
C SER A 150 -17.95 -5.53 47.28
N SER A 151 -18.38 -6.64 46.68
CA SER A 151 -18.87 -7.80 47.45
C SER A 151 -17.77 -8.42 48.31
N SER A 152 -16.56 -8.60 47.78
CA SER A 152 -15.41 -9.11 48.54
C SER A 152 -15.05 -8.17 49.70
N LEU A 153 -15.07 -6.85 49.46
CA LEU A 153 -14.83 -5.84 50.49
C LEU A 153 -15.91 -5.88 51.58
N GLN A 154 -17.17 -6.04 51.22
CA GLN A 154 -18.27 -6.19 52.17
C GLN A 154 -18.13 -7.47 53.00
N GLN A 155 -17.75 -8.58 52.37
CA GLN A 155 -17.51 -9.84 53.07
C GLN A 155 -16.34 -9.71 54.04
N LEU A 156 -15.21 -9.18 53.59
CA LEU A 156 -14.05 -8.95 54.46
C LEU A 156 -14.39 -8.02 55.64
N SER A 157 -15.20 -6.98 55.41
CA SER A 157 -15.68 -6.10 56.47
C SER A 157 -16.56 -6.83 57.49
N LYS A 158 -17.44 -7.73 57.03
CA LYS A 158 -18.26 -8.57 57.92
C LYS A 158 -17.40 -9.51 58.74
N ASP A 159 -16.46 -10.20 58.10
CA ASP A 159 -15.55 -11.15 58.75
C ASP A 159 -14.71 -10.42 59.81
N PHE A 160 -14.13 -9.27 59.46
CA PHE A 160 -13.36 -8.45 60.39
C PHE A 160 -14.19 -7.96 61.59
N ASN A 161 -15.44 -7.55 61.37
CA ASN A 161 -16.33 -7.14 62.46
C ASN A 161 -16.75 -8.33 63.34
N SER A 162 -16.96 -9.51 62.75
CA SER A 162 -17.24 -10.75 63.49
C SER A 162 -16.05 -11.14 64.35
N ASP A 163 -14.84 -11.16 63.79
CA ASP A 163 -13.60 -11.46 64.51
C ASP A 163 -13.39 -10.47 65.65
N ARG A 164 -13.62 -9.17 65.38
CA ARG A 164 -13.54 -8.13 66.41
C ARG A 164 -14.54 -8.37 67.56
N TRP A 165 -15.77 -8.78 67.26
CA TRP A 165 -16.77 -9.11 68.27
C TRP A 165 -16.37 -10.36 69.06
N GLN A 166 -15.86 -11.40 68.41
CA GLN A 166 -15.38 -12.62 69.05
C GLN A 166 -14.21 -12.35 69.99
N VAL A 167 -13.23 -11.55 69.55
CA VAL A 167 -12.10 -11.12 70.39
C VAL A 167 -12.58 -10.34 71.60
N ALA A 168 -13.53 -9.41 71.44
CA ALA A 168 -14.10 -8.66 72.57
C ALA A 168 -14.82 -9.57 73.57
N LEU A 169 -15.61 -10.54 73.09
CA LEU A 169 -16.27 -11.52 73.94
C LEU A 169 -15.26 -12.41 74.68
N GLN A 170 -14.22 -12.88 73.98
CA GLN A 170 -13.18 -13.70 74.58
C GLN A 170 -12.38 -12.92 75.63
N GLN A 171 -12.12 -11.62 75.40
CA GLN A 171 -11.54 -10.73 76.40
C GLN A 171 -12.40 -10.64 77.66
N GLN A 172 -13.72 -10.43 77.50
CA GLN A 172 -14.65 -10.37 78.63
C GLN A 172 -14.70 -11.70 79.41
N GLN A 173 -14.65 -12.84 78.72
CA GLN A 173 -14.57 -14.15 79.37
C GLN A 173 -13.25 -14.35 80.12
N CYS A 174 -12.13 -13.88 79.57
CA CYS A 174 -10.83 -13.94 80.25
C CYS A 174 -10.82 -13.06 81.51
N GLU A 175 -11.39 -11.84 81.44
CA GLU A 175 -11.54 -10.96 82.61
C GLU A 175 -12.39 -11.63 83.70
N TYR A 176 -13.53 -12.22 83.35
CA TYR A 176 -14.36 -12.95 84.31
C TYR A 176 -13.62 -14.12 84.98
N LEU A 177 -12.93 -14.94 84.19
CA LEU A 177 -12.15 -16.06 84.74
C LEU A 177 -11.00 -15.56 85.62
N GLN A 178 -10.38 -14.44 85.26
CA GLN A 178 -9.34 -13.81 86.07
C GLN A 178 -9.89 -13.35 87.42
N ASP A 179 -11.07 -12.73 87.46
CA ASP A 179 -11.74 -12.35 88.71
C ASP A 179 -12.08 -13.57 89.57
N VAL A 180 -12.59 -14.65 88.97
CA VAL A 180 -12.88 -15.90 89.67
C VAL A 180 -11.61 -16.53 90.24
N CYS A 181 -10.52 -16.58 89.46
CA CYS A 181 -9.24 -17.11 89.92
C CYS A 181 -8.69 -16.29 91.10
N CYS A 182 -8.75 -14.96 91.03
CA CYS A 182 -8.37 -14.08 92.13
C CYS A 182 -9.19 -14.36 93.40
N ALA A 183 -10.52 -14.50 93.28
CA ALA A 183 -11.39 -14.80 94.40
C ALA A 183 -11.09 -16.18 95.02
N MET A 184 -10.89 -17.21 94.18
CA MET A 184 -10.50 -18.55 94.64
C MET A 184 -9.14 -18.53 95.34
N GLN A 185 -8.17 -17.79 94.82
CA GLN A 185 -6.84 -17.68 95.41
C GLN A 185 -6.89 -16.99 96.78
N GLN A 186 -7.72 -15.96 96.93
CA GLN A 186 -7.98 -15.33 98.23
C GLN A 186 -8.58 -16.30 99.23
N GLN A 187 -9.59 -17.09 98.83
CA GLN A 187 -10.17 -18.12 99.70
C GLN A 187 -9.16 -19.20 100.08
N HIS A 188 -8.34 -19.66 99.14
CA HIS A 188 -7.31 -20.65 99.43
C HIS A 188 -6.29 -20.11 100.43
N SER A 189 -5.83 -18.86 100.24
CA SER A 189 -4.91 -18.22 101.19
C SER A 189 -5.50 -18.08 102.58
N ALA A 190 -6.81 -17.79 102.71
CA ALA A 190 -7.49 -17.71 104.00
C ALA A 190 -7.57 -19.08 104.69
N LEU A 191 -7.92 -20.14 103.96
CA LEU A 191 -7.95 -21.51 104.49
C LEU A 191 -6.55 -22.01 104.87
N GLU A 192 -5.52 -21.67 104.09
CA GLU A 192 -4.13 -21.98 104.43
C GLU A 192 -3.70 -21.28 105.72
N THR A 193 -4.09 -20.02 105.93
CA THR A 193 -3.82 -19.31 107.19
C THR A 193 -4.56 -19.96 108.37
N GLU A 194 -5.84 -20.32 108.21
CA GLU A 194 -6.61 -21.02 109.24
C GLU A 194 -5.98 -22.38 109.61
N ALA A 195 -5.62 -23.19 108.61
CA ALA A 195 -4.98 -24.49 108.83
C ALA A 195 -3.59 -24.35 109.48
N GLN A 196 -2.83 -23.30 109.14
CA GLN A 196 -1.56 -23.00 109.80
C GLN A 196 -1.74 -22.60 111.26
N GLU A 197 -2.76 -21.79 111.56
CA GLU A 197 -3.12 -21.39 112.93
C GLU A 197 -3.57 -22.60 113.77
N GLU A 198 -4.40 -23.48 113.20
CA GLU A 198 -4.81 -24.75 113.84
C GLU A 198 -3.63 -25.69 114.08
N TYR A 199 -2.73 -25.82 113.10
CA TYR A 199 -1.52 -26.63 113.24
C TYR A 199 -0.57 -26.07 114.31
N GLN A 200 -0.40 -24.74 114.38
CA GLN A 200 0.38 -24.09 115.44
C GLN A 200 -0.24 -24.34 116.81
N SER A 201 -1.57 -24.23 116.94
CA SER A 201 -2.32 -24.55 118.15
C SER A 201 -2.14 -26.02 118.56
N SER A 202 -2.18 -26.95 117.60
CA SER A 202 -1.92 -28.38 117.84
C SER A 202 -0.46 -28.65 118.24
N CYS A 203 0.51 -27.93 117.66
CA CYS A 203 1.93 -28.03 118.02
C CYS A 203 2.18 -27.53 119.45
N ASP A 204 1.52 -26.46 119.85
CA ASP A 204 1.60 -25.94 121.21
C ASP A 204 0.88 -26.85 122.22
N GLY A 205 -0.14 -27.60 121.78
CA GLY A 205 -0.74 -28.71 122.53
C GLY A 205 0.20 -29.91 122.73
N ILE A 206 0.98 -30.29 121.71
CA ILE A 206 1.93 -31.42 121.75
C ILE A 206 3.20 -31.06 122.57
N LYS A 207 3.65 -29.80 122.56
CA LYS A 207 4.77 -29.34 123.41
C LYS A 207 4.53 -29.53 124.91
N ASN A 208 3.28 -29.70 125.35
CA ASN A 208 2.92 -29.84 126.76
C ASN A 208 2.82 -31.29 127.27
N ARG A 209 3.27 -32.31 126.52
CA ARG A 209 3.35 -33.69 127.04
C ARG A 209 4.51 -34.51 126.48
N VAL A 210 5.59 -34.61 127.26
CA VAL A 210 6.53 -35.77 127.32
C VAL A 210 7.13 -35.75 128.74
N PRO A 211 7.58 -36.85 129.41
CA PRO A 211 8.05 -38.12 128.84
C PRO A 211 7.78 -39.42 129.65
N PHE A 212 8.01 -40.61 129.05
CA PHE A 212 9.19 -41.46 129.37
C PHE A 212 9.13 -42.87 128.71
N PHE A 213 10.34 -43.34 128.37
CA PHE A 213 10.75 -44.57 127.67
C PHE A 213 10.37 -45.89 128.36
N HIS A 214 9.87 -46.89 127.61
CA HIS A 214 10.13 -48.35 127.79
C HIS A 214 9.44 -49.19 126.69
N TRP A 215 10.02 -49.33 125.48
CA TRP A 215 9.43 -50.23 124.44
C TRP A 215 10.43 -50.77 123.40
N HIS A 216 11.67 -51.06 123.78
CA HIS A 216 12.72 -51.45 122.83
C HIS A 216 12.68 -52.91 122.32
N SER A 217 11.58 -53.66 122.52
CA SER A 217 11.50 -55.08 122.08
C SER A 217 10.30 -55.44 121.20
N PHE A 218 9.44 -54.49 120.84
CA PHE A 218 8.43 -54.63 119.76
C PHE A 218 8.77 -53.71 118.56
N ALA A 219 9.63 -52.71 118.76
CA ALA A 219 10.07 -51.78 117.71
C ALA A 219 10.74 -52.45 116.49
N LEU A 220 11.36 -53.62 116.64
CA LEU A 220 12.05 -54.30 115.53
C LEU A 220 11.09 -55.02 114.57
N THR A 221 9.97 -55.56 115.05
CA THR A 221 8.93 -56.18 114.20
C THR A 221 8.08 -55.11 113.51
N SER A 222 7.71 -54.04 114.21
CA SER A 222 6.99 -52.91 113.60
C SER A 222 7.84 -52.14 112.58
N ALA A 223 9.16 -52.05 112.77
CA ALA A 223 10.06 -51.46 111.77
C ALA A 223 10.24 -52.34 110.53
N LEU A 224 10.22 -53.68 110.66
CA LEU A 224 10.28 -54.59 109.51
C LEU A 224 9.00 -54.56 108.68
N ASP A 225 7.82 -54.48 109.33
CA ASP A 225 6.54 -54.31 108.63
C ASP A 225 6.46 -52.95 107.93
N LEU A 226 6.94 -51.86 108.57
CA LEU A 226 7.04 -50.55 107.94
C LEU A 226 8.02 -50.56 106.76
N VAL A 227 9.13 -51.29 106.84
CA VAL A 227 10.09 -51.45 105.73
C VAL A 227 9.47 -52.27 104.59
N CYS A 228 8.66 -53.28 104.88
CA CYS A 228 7.91 -54.03 103.86
C CYS A 228 6.84 -53.16 103.19
N ASP A 229 6.08 -52.37 103.96
CA ASP A 229 5.11 -51.41 103.44
C ASP A 229 5.75 -50.31 102.61
N MET A 230 6.90 -49.78 103.05
CA MET A 230 7.67 -48.79 102.28
C MET A 230 8.24 -49.41 101.01
N ARG A 231 8.71 -50.66 101.04
CA ARG A 231 9.11 -51.39 99.82
C ARG A 231 7.95 -51.62 98.87
N ALA A 232 6.75 -51.93 99.38
CA ALA A 232 5.55 -52.08 98.57
C ALA A 232 5.12 -50.74 97.93
N LYS A 233 5.14 -49.64 98.69
CA LYS A 233 4.85 -48.29 98.17
C LYS A 233 5.89 -47.81 97.17
N LEU A 234 7.17 -48.09 97.39
CA LEU A 234 8.24 -47.82 96.42
C LEU A 234 8.06 -48.65 95.15
N GLY A 235 7.72 -49.94 95.28
CA GLY A 235 7.43 -50.80 94.13
C GLY A 235 6.19 -50.35 93.35
N PHE A 236 5.16 -49.86 94.03
CA PHE A 236 3.96 -49.29 93.41
C PHE A 236 4.27 -47.98 92.69
N GLY A 237 4.95 -47.03 93.35
CA GLY A 237 5.37 -45.76 92.74
C GLY A 237 6.35 -45.94 91.58
N GLN A 238 7.21 -46.95 91.64
CA GLN A 238 8.09 -47.31 90.52
C GLN A 238 7.30 -47.80 89.30
N ARG A 239 6.28 -48.65 89.50
CA ARG A 239 5.40 -49.11 88.42
C ARG A 239 4.58 -47.96 87.83
N GLU A 240 4.04 -47.08 88.66
CA GLU A 240 3.31 -45.90 88.18
C GLU A 240 4.22 -44.95 87.38
N ALA A 241 5.45 -44.72 87.85
CA ALA A 241 6.45 -43.92 87.13
C ALA A 241 6.85 -44.56 85.78
N GLU A 242 6.99 -45.89 85.73
CA GLU A 242 7.28 -46.64 84.49
C GLU A 242 6.13 -46.52 83.48
N VAL A 243 4.87 -46.62 83.93
CA VAL A 243 3.69 -46.45 83.07
C VAL A 243 3.59 -45.02 82.52
N LEU A 244 3.79 -44.01 83.37
CA LEU A 244 3.78 -42.60 82.95
C LEU A 244 4.94 -42.29 81.99
N ALA A 245 6.15 -42.80 82.26
CA ALA A 245 7.30 -42.65 81.37
C ALA A 245 7.06 -43.32 80.01
N GLY A 246 6.45 -44.51 79.99
CA GLY A 246 6.03 -45.19 78.76
C GLY A 246 5.01 -44.38 77.95
N GLY A 247 3.99 -43.81 78.62
CA GLY A 247 2.99 -42.96 77.97
C GLY A 247 3.56 -41.67 77.37
N LEU A 248 4.50 -41.02 78.09
CA LEU A 248 5.21 -39.84 77.57
C LEU A 248 6.13 -40.20 76.39
N ALA A 249 6.81 -41.35 76.44
CA ALA A 249 7.63 -41.83 75.33
C ALA A 249 6.79 -42.12 74.08
N ALA A 250 5.63 -42.77 74.23
CA ALA A 250 4.71 -43.03 73.13
C ALA A 250 4.22 -41.73 72.47
N ARG A 251 3.75 -40.75 73.27
CA ARG A 251 3.33 -39.43 72.75
C ARG A 251 4.47 -38.67 72.06
N ARG A 252 5.68 -38.72 72.61
CA ARG A 252 6.87 -38.12 71.99
C ARG A 252 7.15 -38.77 70.63
N ASP A 253 7.05 -40.08 70.53
CA ASP A 253 7.32 -40.82 69.30
C ASP A 253 6.22 -40.56 68.25
N GLU A 254 4.95 -40.44 68.63
CA GLU A 254 3.85 -39.99 67.77
C GLU A 254 4.11 -38.58 67.22
N ILE A 255 4.47 -37.62 68.08
CA ILE A 255 4.81 -36.25 67.67
C ILE A 255 6.03 -36.25 66.73
N ALA A 256 7.05 -37.07 67.03
CA ALA A 256 8.24 -37.20 66.19
C ALA A 256 7.91 -37.78 64.81
N GLN A 257 7.01 -38.77 64.74
CA GLN A 257 6.52 -39.32 63.47
C GLN A 257 5.72 -38.27 62.69
N GLY A 258 4.80 -37.55 63.34
CA GLY A 258 4.03 -36.46 62.71
C GLY A 258 4.95 -35.36 62.17
N THR A 259 5.98 -34.98 62.92
CA THR A 259 6.97 -33.98 62.49
C THR A 259 7.78 -34.46 61.29
N ARG A 260 8.21 -35.73 61.26
CA ARG A 260 8.90 -36.32 60.10
C ARG A 260 8.00 -36.38 58.87
N GLN A 261 6.73 -36.77 59.03
CA GLN A 261 5.76 -36.79 57.93
C GLN A 261 5.55 -35.38 57.35
N LEU A 262 5.31 -34.37 58.20
CA LEU A 262 5.17 -32.99 57.76
C LEU A 262 6.44 -32.47 57.06
N GLN A 263 7.64 -32.78 57.58
CA GLN A 263 8.89 -32.44 56.90
C GLN A 263 8.98 -33.07 55.51
N THR A 264 8.64 -34.36 55.36
CA THR A 264 8.64 -35.00 54.03
C THR A 264 7.63 -34.34 53.08
N GLN A 265 6.42 -34.03 53.55
CA GLN A 265 5.41 -33.34 52.74
C GLN A 265 5.88 -31.93 52.31
N ILE A 266 6.48 -31.17 53.23
CA ILE A 266 7.05 -29.84 52.93
C ILE A 266 8.13 -29.94 51.86
N THR A 267 9.08 -30.89 51.99
CA THR A 267 10.13 -31.08 50.97
C THR A 267 9.56 -31.49 49.61
N GLN A 268 8.56 -32.38 49.58
CA GLN A 268 7.89 -32.79 48.35
C GLN A 268 7.14 -31.63 47.69
N ASN A 269 6.41 -30.83 48.47
CA ASN A 269 5.69 -29.66 47.97
C ASN A 269 6.66 -28.60 47.41
N HIS A 270 7.77 -28.33 48.10
CA HIS A 270 8.80 -27.43 47.59
C HIS A 270 9.44 -27.94 46.29
N LEU A 271 9.72 -29.24 46.18
CA LEU A 271 10.24 -29.84 44.94
C LEU A 271 9.23 -29.76 43.80
N ALA A 272 7.94 -30.04 44.06
CA ALA A 272 6.89 -29.93 43.06
C ALA A 272 6.70 -28.48 42.58
N ALA A 273 6.71 -27.51 43.50
CA ALA A 273 6.65 -26.09 43.16
C ALA A 273 7.85 -25.65 42.32
N ARG A 274 9.07 -26.07 42.69
CA ARG A 274 10.29 -25.79 41.92
C ARG A 274 10.23 -26.39 40.51
N ARG A 275 9.73 -27.62 40.35
CA ARG A 275 9.53 -28.25 39.03
C ARG A 275 8.55 -27.47 38.17
N ARG A 276 7.39 -27.08 38.73
CA ARG A 276 6.39 -26.27 38.03
C ARG A 276 6.94 -24.91 37.60
N LEU A 277 7.72 -24.26 38.46
CA LEU A 277 8.38 -23.00 38.13
C LEU A 277 9.41 -23.17 37.00
N ALA A 278 10.26 -24.20 37.06
CA ALA A 278 11.22 -24.49 36.01
C ALA A 278 10.53 -24.77 34.66
N GLU A 279 9.43 -25.54 34.68
CA GLU A 279 8.63 -25.80 33.49
C GLU A 279 7.97 -24.53 32.94
N LEU A 280 7.44 -23.65 33.80
CA LEU A 280 6.86 -22.39 33.36
C LEU A 280 7.93 -21.46 32.77
N CYS A 281 9.11 -21.36 33.39
CA CYS A 281 10.23 -20.58 32.87
C CYS A 281 10.73 -21.12 31.52
N THR A 282 10.80 -22.44 31.34
CA THR A 282 11.21 -23.02 30.04
C THR A 282 10.15 -22.79 28.96
N ARG A 283 8.86 -22.95 29.29
CA ARG A 283 7.76 -22.65 28.36
C ARG A 283 7.70 -21.16 28.00
N SER A 284 7.89 -20.25 28.96
CA SER A 284 7.87 -18.80 28.72
C SER A 284 9.09 -18.33 27.92
N THR A 285 10.29 -18.87 28.21
CA THR A 285 11.51 -18.58 27.42
C THR A 285 11.42 -19.16 26.00
N ALA A 286 10.78 -20.31 25.82
CA ALA A 286 10.51 -20.86 24.48
C ALA A 286 9.48 -19.99 23.71
N ALA A 287 8.41 -19.55 24.37
CA ALA A 287 7.40 -18.68 23.78
C ALA A 287 7.99 -17.31 23.38
N THR A 288 8.79 -16.69 24.24
CA THR A 288 9.48 -15.42 23.94
C THR A 288 10.44 -15.56 22.76
N LYS A 289 11.24 -16.63 22.70
CA LYS A 289 12.09 -16.91 21.52
C LYS A 289 11.29 -17.09 20.23
N ARG A 290 10.14 -17.78 20.29
CA ARG A 290 9.24 -17.95 19.13
C ARG A 290 8.69 -16.60 18.66
N LEU A 291 8.20 -15.77 19.60
CA LEU A 291 7.69 -14.43 19.28
C LEU A 291 8.79 -13.52 18.71
N GLN A 292 10.00 -13.56 19.27
CA GLN A 292 11.15 -12.83 18.73
C GLN A 292 11.49 -13.26 17.29
N SER A 293 11.42 -14.57 16.99
CA SER A 293 11.61 -15.06 15.62
C SER A 293 10.52 -14.56 14.65
N ILE A 294 9.26 -14.50 15.08
CA ILE A 294 8.16 -13.95 14.29
C ILE A 294 8.38 -12.45 14.04
N ILE A 295 8.78 -11.69 15.06
CA ILE A 295 9.11 -10.27 14.93
C ILE A 295 10.23 -10.08 13.90
N ALA A 296 11.33 -10.84 13.99
CA ALA A 296 12.44 -10.75 13.04
C ALA A 296 12.00 -11.06 11.59
N LYS A 297 11.09 -12.03 11.39
CA LYS A 297 10.51 -12.30 10.07
C LYS A 297 9.65 -11.12 9.58
N GLY A 298 8.82 -10.55 10.46
CA GLY A 298 8.00 -9.38 10.16
C GLY A 298 8.85 -8.16 9.76
N GLU A 299 9.91 -7.86 10.50
CA GLU A 299 10.86 -6.79 10.18
C GLU A 299 11.53 -7.01 8.82
N LYS A 300 11.91 -8.24 8.49
CA LYS A 300 12.50 -8.55 7.18
C LYS A 300 11.50 -8.28 6.05
N ILE A 301 10.23 -8.68 6.22
CA ILE A 301 9.17 -8.41 5.24
C ILE A 301 8.96 -6.90 5.07
N LEU A 302 8.92 -6.14 6.17
CA LEU A 302 8.77 -4.68 6.12
C LEU A 302 9.95 -4.01 5.40
N ARG A 303 11.19 -4.39 5.71
CA ARG A 303 12.38 -3.85 5.01
C ARG A 303 12.35 -4.16 3.51
N LEU A 304 11.96 -5.38 3.13
CA LEU A 304 11.79 -5.74 1.71
C LEU A 304 10.68 -4.91 1.05
N ALA A 305 9.55 -4.71 1.73
CA ALA A 305 8.45 -3.89 1.23
C ALA A 305 8.88 -2.42 1.05
N GLU A 306 9.66 -1.85 1.97
CA GLU A 306 10.21 -0.49 1.83
C GLU A 306 11.17 -0.38 0.64
N MET A 307 12.06 -1.37 0.45
CA MET A 307 12.95 -1.42 -0.71
C MET A 307 12.17 -1.52 -2.02
N CYS A 308 11.14 -2.37 -2.08
CA CYS A 308 10.28 -2.51 -3.26
C CYS A 308 9.49 -1.22 -3.54
N ARG A 309 8.96 -0.58 -2.49
CA ARG A 309 8.21 0.68 -2.61
C ARG A 309 9.03 1.83 -3.18
N LYS A 310 10.36 1.82 -3.02
CA LYS A 310 11.22 2.81 -3.68
C LYS A 310 11.21 2.70 -5.20
N LEU A 311 11.02 1.49 -5.73
CA LEU A 311 11.03 1.19 -7.16
C LEU A 311 9.64 1.35 -7.83
N GLU A 312 8.59 1.55 -7.05
CA GLU A 312 7.23 1.75 -7.57
C GLU A 312 7.03 3.13 -8.18
N SER A 313 6.19 3.16 -9.22
CA SER A 313 5.76 4.40 -9.86
C SER A 313 4.90 5.25 -8.91
N GLN A 314 4.81 6.57 -9.17
CA GLN A 314 3.95 7.43 -8.35
C GLN A 314 2.48 7.03 -8.42
N HIS A 315 2.02 6.55 -9.58
CA HIS A 315 0.65 6.09 -9.77
C HIS A 315 0.33 4.88 -8.87
N GLU A 316 1.23 3.89 -8.79
CA GLU A 316 1.06 2.71 -7.92
C GLU A 316 1.17 3.05 -6.43
N LYS A 317 1.91 4.09 -6.07
CA LYS A 317 2.00 4.56 -4.67
C LYS A 317 0.70 5.21 -4.21
N VAL A 318 0.00 5.90 -5.11
CA VAL A 318 -1.27 6.60 -4.83
C VAL A 318 -2.46 5.65 -4.93
N LEU A 319 -2.45 4.74 -5.91
CA LEU A 319 -3.47 3.71 -6.12
C LEU A 319 -2.84 2.31 -6.17
N PRO A 320 -2.52 1.71 -5.01
CA PRO A 320 -1.88 0.39 -4.93
C PRO A 320 -2.84 -0.77 -5.25
N PHE A 321 -4.15 -0.54 -5.19
CA PHE A 321 -5.19 -1.54 -5.37
C PHE A 321 -6.07 -1.13 -6.55
N PHE A 322 -6.18 -2.02 -7.52
CA PHE A 322 -6.98 -1.81 -8.73
C PHE A 322 -8.39 -2.32 -8.50
N THR A 323 -9.37 -1.61 -9.06
CA THR A 323 -10.70 -2.19 -9.27
C THR A 323 -10.55 -3.32 -10.28
N SER A 324 -11.00 -4.50 -9.91
CA SER A 324 -11.03 -5.65 -10.81
C SER A 324 -11.76 -5.25 -12.09
N SER A 325 -11.13 -5.43 -13.24
CA SER A 325 -11.74 -5.16 -14.56
C SER A 325 -12.86 -6.14 -14.90
N LEU A 326 -13.08 -7.14 -14.04
CA LEU A 326 -14.15 -8.12 -14.13
C LEU A 326 -15.46 -7.49 -13.65
N THR A 327 -16.50 -7.65 -14.45
CA THR A 327 -17.87 -7.27 -14.07
C THR A 327 -18.33 -8.11 -12.86
N ALA A 328 -19.31 -7.62 -12.10
CA ALA A 328 -19.84 -8.33 -10.92
C ALA A 328 -20.31 -9.77 -11.24
N GLU A 329 -20.79 -9.98 -12.47
CA GLU A 329 -21.20 -11.29 -12.98
C GLU A 329 -20.00 -12.23 -13.21
N GLU A 330 -18.91 -11.74 -13.80
CA GLU A 330 -17.69 -12.52 -14.00
C GLU A 330 -16.98 -12.84 -12.70
N GLN A 331 -16.99 -11.93 -11.72
CA GLN A 331 -16.47 -12.18 -10.37
C GLN A 331 -17.28 -13.29 -9.67
N SER A 332 -18.61 -13.29 -9.83
CA SER A 332 -19.48 -14.33 -9.29
C SER A 332 -19.24 -15.69 -9.97
N GLN A 333 -19.00 -15.70 -11.29
CA GLN A 333 -18.65 -16.92 -12.04
C GLN A 333 -17.28 -17.49 -11.67
N VAL A 334 -16.27 -16.65 -11.43
CA VAL A 334 -14.95 -17.10 -10.95
C VAL A 334 -15.06 -17.67 -9.53
N GLY A 335 -15.85 -17.04 -8.66
CA GLY A 335 -16.15 -17.56 -7.32
C GLY A 335 -16.88 -18.91 -7.36
N GLN A 336 -17.85 -19.07 -8.26
CA GLN A 336 -18.58 -20.34 -8.46
C GLN A 336 -17.67 -21.43 -9.05
N ARG A 337 -16.82 -21.11 -10.03
CA ARG A 337 -15.83 -22.05 -10.58
C ARG A 337 -14.78 -22.47 -9.54
N ALA A 338 -14.42 -21.60 -8.60
CA ALA A 338 -13.54 -21.95 -7.48
C ALA A 338 -14.18 -22.95 -6.50
N LEU A 339 -15.51 -22.99 -6.42
CA LEU A 339 -16.28 -23.95 -5.64
C LEU A 339 -16.48 -25.30 -6.38
N GLU A 340 -16.33 -25.32 -7.71
CA GLU A 340 -16.45 -26.52 -8.56
C GLU A 340 -15.13 -27.32 -8.68
N LEU A 341 -14.08 -27.00 -7.91
CA LEU A 341 -12.87 -27.81 -7.93
C LEU A 341 -13.11 -29.21 -7.34
N PRO A 342 -12.59 -30.28 -7.97
CA PRO A 342 -12.85 -31.66 -7.56
C PRO A 342 -12.44 -31.93 -6.10
N LEU A 343 -13.25 -32.74 -5.41
CA LEU A 343 -13.16 -33.15 -3.99
C LEU A 343 -11.78 -33.63 -3.51
N ASN A 344 -10.83 -33.88 -4.41
CA ASN A 344 -9.45 -34.26 -4.10
C ASN A 344 -8.56 -33.06 -3.71
N CYS A 345 -9.07 -31.82 -3.77
CA CYS A 345 -8.32 -30.59 -3.53
C CYS A 345 -8.75 -29.81 -2.27
N VAL A 346 -9.38 -30.46 -1.28
CA VAL A 346 -9.82 -29.78 -0.04
C VAL A 346 -8.67 -29.12 0.71
N SER A 347 -7.47 -29.73 0.71
CA SER A 347 -6.28 -29.11 1.32
C SER A 347 -5.84 -27.84 0.58
N LEU A 348 -5.92 -27.84 -0.76
CA LEU A 348 -5.59 -26.69 -1.60
C LEU A 348 -6.61 -25.56 -1.41
N LEU A 349 -7.89 -25.88 -1.27
CA LEU A 349 -8.95 -24.90 -0.96
C LEU A 349 -8.73 -24.27 0.42
N GLN A 350 -8.37 -25.06 1.44
CA GLN A 350 -8.02 -24.56 2.77
C GLN A 350 -6.78 -23.64 2.72
N ASP A 351 -5.76 -24.02 1.94
CA ASP A 351 -4.56 -23.22 1.75
C ASP A 351 -4.85 -21.93 0.97
N MET A 352 -5.68 -21.98 -0.07
CA MET A 352 -6.12 -20.79 -0.80
C MET A 352 -6.93 -19.84 0.09
N GLN A 353 -7.76 -20.36 1.00
CA GLN A 353 -8.45 -19.55 2.01
C GLN A 353 -7.46 -18.88 2.99
N ASN A 354 -6.39 -19.58 3.39
CA ASN A 354 -5.34 -19.00 4.25
C ASN A 354 -4.58 -17.85 3.57
N TYR A 355 -4.59 -17.78 2.24
CA TYR A 355 -3.97 -16.71 1.44
C TYR A 355 -4.97 -15.75 0.79
N ALA A 356 -6.26 -15.84 1.13
CA ALA A 356 -7.29 -14.93 0.60
C ALA A 356 -6.95 -13.46 0.89
N ASP A 357 -6.37 -13.18 2.06
CA ASP A 357 -5.93 -11.84 2.46
C ASP A 357 -4.79 -11.27 1.57
N LEU A 358 -4.09 -12.12 0.81
CA LEU A 358 -3.04 -11.74 -0.13
C LEU A 358 -3.55 -11.49 -1.55
N GLU A 359 -4.85 -11.60 -1.82
CA GLU A 359 -5.40 -11.41 -3.17
C GLU A 359 -4.99 -10.05 -3.77
N ARG A 360 -5.05 -8.99 -2.97
CA ARG A 360 -4.62 -7.64 -3.38
C ARG A 360 -3.13 -7.54 -3.68
N PHE A 361 -2.29 -8.30 -2.96
CA PHE A 361 -0.87 -8.39 -3.26
C PHE A 361 -0.65 -9.04 -4.63
N TRP A 362 -1.36 -10.12 -4.92
CA TRP A 362 -1.27 -10.82 -6.19
C TRP A 362 -1.80 -10.01 -7.36
N GLN A 363 -2.89 -9.25 -7.18
CA GLN A 363 -3.38 -8.32 -8.20
C GLN A 363 -2.32 -7.28 -8.57
N ARG A 364 -1.67 -6.67 -7.58
CA ARG A 364 -0.57 -5.71 -7.81
C ARG A 364 0.65 -6.37 -8.44
N HIS A 365 1.02 -7.57 -8.00
CA HIS A 365 2.12 -8.33 -8.61
C HIS A 365 1.85 -8.62 -10.09
N ASN A 366 0.66 -9.12 -10.41
CA ASN A 366 0.26 -9.47 -11.78
C ASN A 366 0.27 -8.26 -12.71
N LYS A 367 -0.20 -7.09 -12.24
CA LYS A 367 -0.09 -5.86 -13.02
C LYS A 367 1.36 -5.52 -13.35
N VAL A 368 2.25 -5.50 -12.36
CA VAL A 368 3.67 -5.20 -12.60
C VAL A 368 4.29 -6.20 -13.58
N VAL A 369 3.90 -7.47 -13.51
CA VAL A 369 4.34 -8.49 -14.47
C VAL A 369 3.88 -8.15 -15.90
N LEU A 370 2.63 -7.73 -16.08
CA LEU A 370 2.11 -7.29 -17.39
C LEU A 370 2.82 -6.04 -17.89
N ASP A 371 3.04 -5.04 -17.03
CA ASP A 371 3.75 -3.81 -17.38
C ASP A 371 5.20 -4.11 -17.81
N VAL A 372 5.88 -5.02 -17.11
CA VAL A 372 7.22 -5.48 -17.49
C VAL A 372 7.20 -6.21 -18.84
N GLN A 373 6.16 -6.99 -19.14
CA GLN A 373 6.01 -7.65 -20.44
C GLN A 373 5.79 -6.64 -21.56
N ASN A 374 4.95 -5.63 -21.36
CA ASN A 374 4.71 -4.54 -22.32
C ASN A 374 6.00 -3.78 -22.60
N LEU A 375 6.72 -3.35 -21.55
CA LEU A 375 8.01 -2.66 -21.70
C LEU A 375 9.05 -3.51 -22.45
N LYS A 376 9.06 -4.84 -22.25
CA LYS A 376 9.92 -5.75 -23.01
C LYS A 376 9.54 -5.81 -24.49
N GLN A 377 8.26 -5.76 -24.82
CA GLN A 377 7.80 -5.73 -26.22
C GLN A 377 8.16 -4.39 -26.88
N ASP A 378 7.89 -3.26 -26.21
CA ASP A 378 8.21 -1.93 -26.71
C ASP A 378 9.71 -1.77 -26.96
N LYS A 379 10.55 -2.26 -26.03
CA LYS A 379 12.00 -2.31 -26.21
C LYS A 379 12.40 -3.07 -27.47
N LYS A 380 11.76 -4.20 -27.77
CA LYS A 380 12.04 -4.98 -28.99
C LYS A 380 11.67 -4.19 -30.25
N LEU A 381 10.52 -3.53 -30.26
CA LEU A 381 10.07 -2.71 -31.40
C LEU A 381 11.02 -1.54 -31.64
N LEU A 382 11.36 -0.78 -30.60
CA LEU A 382 12.31 0.33 -30.69
C LEU A 382 13.71 -0.11 -31.13
N MET A 383 14.16 -1.30 -30.71
CA MET A 383 15.42 -1.87 -31.18
C MET A 383 15.37 -2.23 -32.67
N ALA A 384 14.24 -2.77 -33.15
CA ALA A 384 14.04 -3.07 -34.57
C ALA A 384 13.99 -1.78 -35.40
N GLU A 385 13.27 -0.75 -34.96
CA GLU A 385 13.24 0.57 -35.62
C GLU A 385 14.62 1.21 -35.64
N ARG A 386 15.37 1.16 -34.53
CA ARG A 386 16.75 1.64 -34.47
C ARG A 386 17.65 0.93 -35.49
N GLN A 387 17.53 -0.39 -35.62
CA GLN A 387 18.29 -1.16 -36.61
C GLN A 387 17.89 -0.76 -38.05
N GLN A 388 16.60 -0.58 -38.31
CA GLN A 388 16.12 -0.11 -39.62
C GLN A 388 16.65 1.29 -39.96
N LEU A 389 16.61 2.23 -39.00
CA LEU A 389 17.14 3.58 -39.18
C LEU A 389 18.65 3.56 -39.41
N GLN A 390 19.40 2.72 -38.69
CA GLN A 390 20.84 2.54 -38.95
C GLN A 390 21.11 2.00 -40.35
N ALA A 391 20.33 1.01 -40.82
CA ALA A 391 20.46 0.48 -42.17
C ALA A 391 20.14 1.53 -43.25
N LEU A 392 19.07 2.31 -43.06
CA LEU A 392 18.73 3.43 -43.96
C LEU A 392 19.84 4.47 -43.99
N LEU A 393 20.40 4.82 -42.83
CA LEU A 393 21.49 5.80 -42.73
C LEU A 393 22.76 5.27 -43.40
N GLN A 394 23.10 3.99 -43.23
CA GLN A 394 24.18 3.34 -43.97
C GLN A 394 23.94 3.34 -45.48
N GLN A 395 22.72 3.04 -45.93
CA GLN A 395 22.36 3.11 -47.35
C GLN A 395 22.49 4.54 -47.90
N HIS A 396 22.04 5.54 -47.15
CA HIS A 396 22.23 6.94 -47.51
C HIS A 396 23.72 7.30 -47.59
N VAL A 397 24.52 6.95 -46.59
CA VAL A 397 25.98 7.19 -46.60
C VAL A 397 26.68 6.46 -47.75
N ASN A 398 26.26 5.25 -48.11
CA ASN A 398 26.78 4.52 -49.26
C ASN A 398 26.33 5.13 -50.60
N SER A 399 25.16 5.79 -50.64
CA SER A 399 24.72 6.55 -51.81
C SER A 399 25.46 7.88 -51.99
N PHE A 400 26.00 8.45 -50.91
CA PHE A 400 26.81 9.68 -50.92
C PHE A 400 28.32 9.41 -51.00
N SER A 401 28.80 8.29 -50.46
CA SER A 401 30.17 7.83 -50.59
C SER A 401 30.31 7.02 -51.88
N VAL A 402 30.90 7.61 -52.90
CA VAL A 402 31.49 6.86 -54.01
C VAL A 402 32.71 6.13 -53.44
N SER A 403 32.47 5.05 -52.70
CA SER A 403 33.56 4.23 -52.18
C SER A 403 34.20 3.51 -53.34
N LYS A 404 35.49 3.80 -53.54
CA LYS A 404 36.36 3.33 -54.64
C LYS A 404 36.76 1.86 -54.48
N GLU A 405 36.06 1.09 -53.65
CA GLU A 405 36.45 -0.27 -53.30
C GLU A 405 35.36 -1.26 -53.68
N THR A 406 35.76 -2.17 -54.57
CA THR A 406 35.10 -3.40 -55.04
C THR A 406 33.94 -3.25 -56.04
N PRO A 407 34.21 -3.51 -57.35
CA PRO A 407 33.17 -3.97 -58.25
C PRO A 407 32.96 -5.46 -57.98
N ASP A 408 31.73 -5.85 -57.66
CA ASP A 408 31.07 -7.03 -58.21
C ASP A 408 29.76 -7.26 -57.45
N HIS A 409 28.74 -7.65 -58.21
CA HIS A 409 27.33 -7.82 -57.83
C HIS A 409 26.45 -6.56 -58.01
N THR A 410 26.16 -6.30 -59.29
CA THR A 410 24.84 -5.95 -59.83
C THR A 410 23.68 -6.33 -58.88
N SER A 411 22.71 -5.48 -58.54
CA SER A 411 21.82 -4.79 -59.48
C SER A 411 21.01 -3.70 -58.78
N GLN A 412 20.91 -2.54 -59.47
CA GLN A 412 19.78 -1.60 -59.44
C GLN A 412 19.41 -0.99 -58.09
N THR A 413 20.01 0.17 -57.75
CA THR A 413 19.27 1.40 -57.35
C THR A 413 20.23 2.55 -57.04
N SER A 414 21.16 2.86 -57.93
CA SER A 414 21.89 4.12 -57.87
C SER A 414 21.16 5.15 -58.72
N ARG A 415 20.50 6.11 -58.06
CA ARG A 415 19.69 7.21 -58.61
C ARG A 415 20.48 8.23 -59.46
N LEU A 416 21.70 7.88 -59.90
CA LEU A 416 22.62 8.75 -60.64
C LEU A 416 22.59 8.54 -62.16
N LEU A 417 21.91 7.49 -62.66
CA LEU A 417 21.73 7.28 -64.09
C LEU A 417 20.32 7.70 -64.51
N LEU A 418 20.18 8.99 -64.84
CA LEU A 418 19.03 9.53 -65.58
C LEU A 418 19.14 9.09 -67.04
N VAL A 419 18.59 7.92 -67.38
CA VAL A 419 18.35 7.54 -68.79
C VAL A 419 16.90 7.86 -69.11
N SER A 420 16.73 8.75 -70.09
CA SER A 420 15.44 9.21 -70.55
C SER A 420 14.67 8.09 -71.25
N LYS A 421 13.40 7.91 -70.84
CA LYS A 421 12.23 7.80 -71.73
C LYS A 421 10.94 7.80 -70.91
N PRO A 422 9.83 8.32 -71.48
CA PRO A 422 8.60 8.55 -70.73
C PRO A 422 7.69 7.32 -70.78
N SER A 423 6.98 7.03 -69.69
CA SER A 423 5.60 6.57 -69.80
C SER A 423 4.84 6.86 -68.51
N ILE A 424 3.73 7.54 -68.70
CA ILE A 424 2.68 7.81 -67.73
C ILE A 424 1.98 6.49 -67.43
N ALA A 425 1.97 6.07 -66.17
CA ALA A 425 1.00 5.15 -65.63
C ALA A 425 0.80 5.44 -64.14
N THR A 426 -0.15 6.35 -63.88
CA THR A 426 -0.77 6.56 -62.58
C THR A 426 -1.33 5.22 -62.09
N THR A 427 -0.64 4.59 -61.14
CA THR A 427 -1.26 3.56 -60.30
C THR A 427 -1.47 4.18 -58.94
N MET A 428 -2.74 4.43 -58.61
CA MET A 428 -3.18 4.96 -57.34
C MET A 428 -2.63 4.07 -56.21
N ALA A 429 -1.70 4.62 -55.43
CA ALA A 429 -1.32 4.04 -54.15
C ALA A 429 -2.47 4.28 -53.17
N ALA A 430 -3.33 3.28 -53.02
CA ALA A 430 -4.26 3.17 -51.91
C ALA A 430 -3.49 3.39 -50.59
N GLY A 431 -4.02 4.28 -49.75
CA GLY A 431 -3.47 4.57 -48.44
C GLY A 431 -3.25 3.29 -47.64
N ARG A 432 -2.02 3.09 -47.16
CA ARG A 432 -1.73 2.10 -46.11
C ARG A 432 -2.40 2.58 -44.84
N GLN A 433 -3.65 2.16 -44.64
CA GLN A 433 -4.24 2.10 -43.31
C GLN A 433 -3.39 1.13 -42.49
N GLY A 434 -2.81 1.62 -41.40
CA GLY A 434 -2.25 0.76 -40.37
C GLY A 434 -3.32 -0.23 -39.92
N LYS A 435 -2.96 -1.52 -39.86
CA LYS A 435 -3.81 -2.58 -39.31
C LYS A 435 -4.07 -2.28 -37.84
N ARG A 436 -5.12 -1.52 -37.55
CA ARG A 436 -5.78 -1.52 -36.24
C ARG A 436 -6.49 -2.85 -36.13
N HIS A 437 -6.00 -3.69 -35.22
CA HIS A 437 -6.73 -4.87 -34.79
C HIS A 437 -8.04 -4.40 -34.17
N THR A 438 -9.15 -4.71 -34.83
CA THR A 438 -10.49 -4.55 -34.26
C THR A 438 -10.74 -5.80 -33.43
N VAL A 439 -10.63 -5.68 -32.11
CA VAL A 439 -11.19 -6.66 -31.18
C VAL A 439 -12.70 -6.50 -31.27
N ILE A 440 -13.36 -7.44 -31.92
CA ILE A 440 -14.82 -7.56 -31.85
C ILE A 440 -15.10 -8.31 -30.56
N GLU A 441 -15.60 -7.57 -29.56
CA GLU A 441 -16.17 -8.16 -28.36
C GLU A 441 -17.31 -9.12 -28.75
N ALA A 442 -17.37 -10.27 -28.09
CA ALA A 442 -18.27 -11.37 -28.37
C ALA A 442 -19.76 -11.09 -28.04
N ALA A 443 -20.23 -9.85 -28.13
CA ALA A 443 -21.57 -9.45 -27.72
C ALA A 443 -22.61 -9.39 -28.86
N HIS A 444 -22.24 -9.58 -30.13
CA HIS A 444 -23.15 -9.35 -31.27
C HIS A 444 -23.36 -10.54 -32.23
N VAL A 445 -23.38 -11.78 -31.73
CA VAL A 445 -23.72 -12.99 -32.55
C VAL A 445 -25.07 -13.63 -32.15
N LYS A 446 -26.06 -12.83 -31.75
CA LYS A 446 -27.43 -13.33 -31.54
C LYS A 446 -28.47 -12.60 -32.38
N GLN A 447 -28.26 -12.48 -33.70
CA GLN A 447 -29.37 -12.14 -34.60
C GLN A 447 -29.45 -12.91 -35.92
N TYR A 448 -28.53 -13.83 -36.23
CA TYR A 448 -28.72 -14.72 -37.38
C TYR A 448 -28.16 -16.12 -37.10
N ALA A 449 -28.92 -16.90 -36.35
CA ALA A 449 -28.90 -18.36 -36.40
C ALA A 449 -30.32 -18.84 -36.11
N LEU A 450 -30.87 -19.56 -37.08
CA LEU A 450 -32.18 -20.22 -37.07
C LEU A 450 -32.29 -21.24 -35.92
#